data_AF-F4D1Q0-F1
#
_entry.id   AF-F4D1Q0-F1
#
_cell.length_a   1.000
_cell.length_b   1.000
_cell.length_c   1.000
_cell.angle_alpha   90.00
_cell.angle_beta   90.00
_cell.angle_gamma   90.00
#
_symmetry.space_group_name_H-M   'P 1'
#
loop_
_entity.id
_entity.type
_entity.pdbx_description
1 polymer ?
#
loop_
_entity_poly.entity_id
_entity_poly.type
_entity_poly.pdbx_seq_one_letter_code
_entity_poly.pdbx_strand_id
1 'polypeptide(L)'
;MPLPPFLQSIIDWVRAGYPEGLPQQDYLPLVALLGHQLTNADVTAVADHFAETGDPATADAIREACATISHAVPQDEDIARVRARLAAGGWPLAPIHP
;
A
#
# COMPACT_ATOMS: atom_id res chain seq x y z
N MET A 1 -13.69 13.27 -0.24
CA MET A 1 -12.60 14.27 -0.38
C MET A 1 -11.76 13.86 -1.58
N PRO A 2 -11.26 14.79 -2.42
CA PRO A 2 -10.32 14.41 -3.47
C PRO A 2 -9.05 13.85 -2.80
N LEU A 3 -8.65 12.64 -3.19
CA LEU A 3 -7.41 12.06 -2.74
C LEU A 3 -6.24 12.91 -3.24
N PRO A 4 -5.24 13.18 -2.40
CA PRO A 4 -3.99 13.76 -2.83
C PRO A 4 -3.43 13.05 -4.08
N PRO A 5 -2.83 13.79 -5.04
CA PRO A 5 -2.31 13.20 -6.27
C PRO A 5 -1.23 12.14 -6.01
N PHE A 6 -0.51 12.23 -4.89
CA PHE A 6 0.46 11.22 -4.50
C PHE A 6 -0.22 9.91 -4.06
N LEU A 7 -1.35 9.94 -3.33
CA LEU A 7 -2.12 8.74 -2.99
C LEU A 7 -2.68 8.07 -4.24
N GLN A 8 -3.11 8.87 -5.20
CA GLN A 8 -3.59 8.37 -6.47
C GLN A 8 -2.49 7.66 -7.28
N SER A 9 -1.26 8.20 -7.24
CA SER A 9 -0.08 7.55 -7.82
C SER A 9 0.24 6.22 -7.12
N ILE A 10 0.08 6.16 -5.79
CA ILE A 10 0.23 4.93 -4.99
C ILE A 10 -0.72 3.83 -5.46
N ILE A 11 -1.98 4.17 -5.63
CA ILE A 11 -3.00 3.23 -6.11
C ILE A 11 -2.66 2.74 -7.53
N ASP A 12 -2.20 3.65 -8.40
CA ASP A 12 -1.80 3.31 -9.77
C ASP A 12 -0.61 2.33 -9.77
N TRP A 13 0.42 2.58 -8.96
CA TRP A 13 1.57 1.69 -8.82
C TRP A 13 1.20 0.33 -8.23
N VAL A 14 0.30 0.30 -7.24
CA VAL A 14 -0.20 -0.96 -6.69
C VAL A 14 -0.96 -1.75 -7.76
N ARG A 15 -1.84 -1.11 -8.53
CA ARG A 15 -2.55 -1.77 -9.63
C ARG A 15 -1.61 -2.22 -10.74
N ALA A 16 -0.57 -1.44 -11.05
CA ALA A 16 0.43 -1.80 -12.05
C ALA A 16 1.30 -2.98 -11.59
N GLY A 17 1.64 -3.05 -10.30
CA GLY A 17 2.39 -4.17 -9.71
C GLY A 17 1.54 -5.42 -9.49
N TYR A 18 0.23 -5.26 -9.32
CA TYR A 18 -0.75 -6.33 -9.04
C TYR A 18 -1.96 -6.26 -9.98
N PRO A 19 -1.77 -6.48 -11.29
CA PRO A 19 -2.87 -6.40 -12.26
C PRO A 19 -3.92 -7.50 -12.04
N GLU A 20 -3.53 -8.64 -11.48
CA GLU A 20 -4.41 -9.77 -11.18
C GLU A 20 -4.99 -9.72 -9.76
N GLY A 21 -4.69 -8.67 -9.00
CA GLY A 21 -5.07 -8.52 -7.59
C GLY A 21 -3.92 -8.79 -6.62
N LEU A 22 -4.03 -8.21 -5.43
CA LEU A 22 -3.03 -8.36 -4.36
C LEU A 22 -3.19 -9.71 -3.65
N PRO A 23 -2.12 -10.52 -3.54
CA PRO A 23 -2.18 -11.75 -2.76
C PRO A 23 -2.09 -11.44 -1.26
N GLN A 24 -2.68 -12.31 -0.45
CA GLN A 24 -2.83 -12.08 1.00
C GLN A 24 -1.49 -11.88 1.74
N GLN A 25 -0.45 -12.55 1.25
CA GLN A 25 0.93 -12.48 1.75
C GLN A 25 1.60 -11.12 1.49
N ASP A 26 1.13 -10.35 0.51
CA ASP A 26 1.73 -9.08 0.14
C ASP A 26 1.01 -7.88 0.79
N TYR A 27 -0.20 -8.05 1.35
CA TYR A 27 -0.91 -6.94 2.02
C TYR A 27 -0.12 -6.38 3.19
N LEU A 28 0.40 -7.24 4.06
CA LEU A 28 1.14 -6.83 5.25
C LEU A 28 2.44 -6.08 4.89
N PRO A 29 3.35 -6.63 4.06
CA PRO A 29 4.55 -5.91 3.64
C PRO A 29 4.27 -4.68 2.78
N LEU A 30 3.19 -4.67 1.97
CA LEU A 30 2.75 -3.48 1.25
C LEU A 30 2.40 -2.35 2.22
N VAL A 31 1.56 -2.63 3.21
CA VAL A 31 1.10 -1.62 4.15
C VAL A 31 2.22 -1.18 5.08
N ALA A 32 3.20 -2.03 5.38
CA ALA A 32 4.40 -1.63 6.11
C ALA A 32 5.30 -0.72 5.29
N LEU A 33 5.48 -1.01 4.01
CA LEU A 33 6.20 -0.13 3.10
C LEU A 33 5.51 1.23 2.98
N LEU A 34 4.18 1.22 2.84
CA LEU A 34 3.37 2.43 2.80
C LEU A 34 3.39 3.17 4.14
N GLY A 35 3.21 2.49 5.26
CA GLY A 35 3.21 3.07 6.61
C GLY A 35 4.53 3.70 7.03
N HIS A 36 5.64 3.38 6.35
CA HIS A 36 6.91 4.09 6.55
C HIS A 36 6.95 5.47 5.87
N GLN A 37 6.11 5.71 4.84
CA GLN A 37 6.06 6.95 4.08
C GLN A 37 4.76 7.75 4.30
N LEU A 38 3.71 7.09 4.78
CA LEU A 38 2.35 7.61 4.86
C LEU A 38 1.89 7.70 6.31
N THR A 39 1.09 8.72 6.61
CA THR A 39 0.45 8.82 7.93
C THR A 39 -0.76 7.88 8.01
N ASN A 40 -1.23 7.57 9.22
CA ASN A 40 -2.46 6.80 9.41
C ASN A 40 -3.68 7.37 8.64
N ALA A 41 -3.75 8.70 8.50
CA ALA A 41 -4.83 9.36 7.75
C ALA A 41 -4.74 9.04 6.25
N ASP A 42 -3.54 9.05 5.69
CA ASP A 42 -3.31 8.72 4.28
C ASP A 42 -3.58 7.23 3.99
N VAL A 43 -3.12 6.34 4.88
CA VAL A 43 -3.39 4.90 4.79
C VAL A 43 -4.90 4.64 4.80
N THR A 44 -5.65 5.35 5.66
CA THR A 44 -7.11 5.24 5.72
C THR A 44 -7.75 5.73 4.42
N ALA A 45 -7.25 6.82 3.84
CA ALA A 45 -7.77 7.34 2.58
C ALA A 45 -7.50 6.40 1.39
N VAL A 46 -6.33 5.75 1.34
CA VAL A 46 -6.02 4.73 0.34
C VAL A 46 -6.95 3.52 0.49
N ALA A 47 -7.14 3.03 1.72
CA ALA A 47 -8.05 1.91 1.99
C ALA A 47 -9.49 2.24 1.56
N ASP A 48 -9.97 3.44 1.89
CA ASP A 48 -11.30 3.90 1.49
C ASP A 48 -11.46 3.91 -0.03
N HIS A 49 -10.44 4.37 -0.76
CA HIS A 49 -10.46 4.37 -2.21
C HIS A 49 -10.50 2.96 -2.81
N PHE A 50 -9.77 2.00 -2.26
CA PHE A 50 -9.86 0.61 -2.70
C PHE A 50 -11.27 0.04 -2.48
N ALA A 51 -11.91 0.36 -1.35
CA ALA A 51 -13.29 -0.03 -1.10
C ALA A 51 -14.26 0.60 -2.11
N GLU A 52 -14.12 1.90 -2.40
CA GLU A 52 -14.97 2.60 -3.37
C GLU A 52 -14.77 2.13 -4.81
N THR A 53 -13.55 1.70 -5.16
CA THR A 53 -13.20 1.27 -6.52
C THR A 53 -13.49 -0.21 -6.80
N GLY A 54 -14.07 -0.94 -5.84
CA GLY A 54 -14.53 -2.31 -6.02
C GLY A 54 -13.61 -3.39 -5.45
N ASP A 55 -12.59 -3.02 -4.66
CA ASP A 55 -11.70 -3.97 -3.97
C ASP A 55 -11.79 -3.79 -2.43
N PRO A 56 -12.94 -4.16 -1.82
CA PRO A 56 -13.13 -4.05 -0.38
C PRO A 56 -12.20 -5.00 0.41
N ALA A 57 -11.69 -6.06 -0.22
CA ALA A 57 -10.75 -6.99 0.40
C ALA A 57 -9.39 -6.31 0.68
N THR A 58 -8.85 -5.57 -0.30
CA THR A 58 -7.64 -4.78 -0.12
C THR A 58 -7.85 -3.69 0.93
N ALA A 59 -9.02 -3.05 0.94
CA ALA A 59 -9.34 -2.02 1.92
C ALA A 59 -9.30 -2.53 3.37
N ASP A 60 -9.91 -3.69 3.63
CA ASP A 60 -9.94 -4.31 4.96
C ASP A 60 -8.54 -4.78 5.37
N ALA A 61 -7.81 -5.41 4.45
CA ALA A 61 -6.45 -5.85 4.66
C ALA A 61 -5.49 -4.68 4.98
N ILE A 62 -5.66 -3.52 4.35
CA ILE A 62 -4.87 -2.31 4.68
C ILE A 62 -5.14 -1.85 6.12
N ARG A 63 -6.42 -1.86 6.54
CA ARG A 63 -6.80 -1.46 7.90
C ARG A 63 -6.27 -2.44 8.94
N GLU A 64 -6.41 -3.74 8.70
CA GLU A 64 -5.84 -4.79 9.55
C GLU A 64 -4.32 -4.67 9.63
N ALA A 65 -3.63 -4.58 8.49
CA ALA A 65 -2.18 -4.49 8.45
C ALA A 65 -1.66 -3.26 9.19
N CYS A 66 -2.34 -2.12 9.10
CA CYS A 66 -1.99 -0.93 9.89
C CYS A 66 -2.06 -1.20 11.40
N ALA A 67 -3.06 -1.95 11.86
CA ALA A 67 -3.17 -2.36 13.27
C ALA A 67 -2.10 -3.41 13.64
N THR A 68 -1.80 -4.34 12.73
CA THR A 68 -0.80 -5.40 12.92
C THR A 68 0.62 -4.85 12.98
N ILE A 69 1.00 -3.88 12.14
CA ILE A 69 2.34 -3.28 12.12
C ILE A 69 2.68 -2.63 13.47
N SER A 70 1.67 -2.08 14.13
CA SER A 70 1.81 -1.53 15.49
C SER A 70 2.19 -2.59 16.52
N HIS A 71 1.88 -3.87 16.26
CA HIS A 71 2.19 -5.01 17.13
C HIS A 71 3.34 -5.89 16.62
N ALA A 72 3.61 -5.92 15.31
CA ALA A 72 4.55 -6.83 14.68
C ALA A 72 5.17 -6.20 13.44
N VAL A 73 6.51 -6.12 13.42
CA VAL A 73 7.26 -5.63 12.27
C VAL A 73 7.36 -6.76 11.22
N PRO A 74 6.89 -6.55 9.98
CA PRO A 74 7.05 -7.56 8.93
C PRO A 74 8.52 -7.77 8.57
N GLN A 75 8.82 -8.94 8.02
CA GLN A 75 10.19 -9.29 7.63
C GLN A 75 10.65 -8.38 6.49
N ASP A 76 11.91 -7.93 6.57
CA ASP A 76 12.51 -7.03 5.58
C ASP A 76 12.49 -7.63 4.15
N GLU A 77 12.60 -8.97 4.05
CA GLU A 77 12.53 -9.71 2.78
C GLU A 77 11.15 -9.60 2.11
N ASP A 78 10.06 -9.68 2.87
CA ASP A 78 8.70 -9.53 2.33
C ASP A 78 8.47 -8.09 1.85
N ILE A 79 8.96 -7.10 2.60
CA ILE A 79 8.93 -5.69 2.21
C ILE A 79 9.73 -5.48 0.92
N ALA A 80 10.95 -6.04 0.84
CA ALA A 80 11.81 -5.93 -0.33
C ALA A 80 11.18 -6.55 -1.59
N ARG A 81 10.46 -7.68 -1.44
CA ARG A 81 9.72 -8.33 -2.54
C ARG A 81 8.63 -7.43 -3.08
N VAL A 82 7.77 -6.89 -2.21
CA VAL A 82 6.70 -5.98 -2.63
C VAL A 82 7.28 -4.71 -3.23
N ARG A 83 8.34 -4.17 -2.63
CA ARG A 83 9.04 -3.01 -3.14
C ARG A 83 9.58 -3.23 -4.56
N ALA A 84 10.14 -4.40 -4.85
CA ALA A 84 10.61 -4.76 -6.19
C ALA A 84 9.44 -4.88 -7.19
N ARG A 85 8.29 -5.43 -6.77
CA ARG A 85 7.07 -5.50 -7.60
C ARG A 85 6.53 -4.11 -7.92
N LEU A 86 6.42 -3.25 -6.92
CA LEU A 86 6.00 -1.86 -7.11
C LEU A 86 6.97 -1.09 -7.99
N ALA A 87 8.29 -1.31 -7.83
CA ALA A 87 9.30 -0.70 -8.70
C ALA A 87 9.14 -1.12 -10.17
N ALA A 88 8.78 -2.38 -10.42
CA ALA A 88 8.43 -2.84 -11.78
C ALA A 88 7.18 -2.14 -12.33
N GLY A 89 6.24 -1.75 -11.45
CA GLY A 89 5.07 -0.92 -11.77
C GLY A 89 5.33 0.58 -11.85
N GLY A 90 6.59 1.03 -11.71
CA GLY A 90 6.96 2.45 -11.82
C GLY A 90 6.99 3.23 -10.51
N TRP A 91 6.95 2.55 -9.35
CA TRP A 91 7.08 3.20 -8.05
C TRP A 91 8.47 3.84 -7.86
N PRO A 92 8.56 5.15 -7.56
CA PRO A 92 9.81 5.80 -7.20
C PRO A 92 10.23 5.34 -5.81
N LEU A 93 11.28 4.54 -5.73
CA LEU A 93 11.86 3.99 -4.49
C LEU A 93 12.40 5.05 -3.52
N ALA A 94 12.28 6.34 -3.85
CA ALA A 94 12.68 7.48 -3.05
C ALA A 94 11.51 8.03 -2.22
N PRO A 95 11.76 8.64 -1.06
CA PRO A 95 10.73 9.35 -0.31
C PRO A 95 10.07 10.40 -1.21
N ILE A 96 8.76 10.29 -1.35
CA ILE A 96 7.92 11.18 -2.19
C ILE A 96 7.62 12.47 -1.41
N HIS A 97 8.65 13.04 -0.80
CA HIS A 97 8.56 14.31 -0.09
C HIS A 97 9.31 15.37 -0.92
N PRO A 98 8.72 16.55 -1.19
CA PRO A 98 9.51 17.72 -1.55
C PRO A 98 10.40 18.16 -0.38
#